data_AF-A0A4Z0QKM9-F1
#
_entry.id   AF-A0A4Z0QKM9-F1
#
_cell.length_a   1.000
_cell.length_b   1.000
_cell.length_c   1.000
_cell.angle_alpha   90.00
_cell.angle_beta   90.00
_cell.angle_gamma   90.00
#
_symmetry.space_group_name_H-M   'P 1'
#
loop_
_entity.id
_entity.type
_entity.pdbx_description
1 polymer ?
#
loop_
_entity_poly.entity_id
_entity_poly.type
_entity_poly.pdbx_seq_one_letter_code
_entity_poly.pdbx_strand_id
1 'polypeptide(L)'
;MKPLASANLPKIIGLSGRRGSGKDTVANLIKYLTLQQDYPGVWADQSLDFFLSNAHTWVSPYTCRSFAGKLKKFAQELTGHMDVYSQAGKTTFLSEWGMTVGELLQKLGTDAIRDGLHKDAWILACFAGMEEDQKYIITDCRFPNEAEAIRARGGLLLRIEGDPLKQQGDGTRDDSHPSETALDDYPYFDAIIDNSGTLDQLKGHVELLLKHQRQAVQVGAVGAPLTYNEAVYTNNVLTYKRKYPRGAAAPNY
;
A
#
# COMPACT_ATOMS: atom_id res chain seq x y z
N MET A 1 -8.95 -7.25 -28.34
CA MET A 1 -9.91 -6.27 -27.80
C MET A 1 -9.39 -5.78 -26.46
N LYS A 2 -9.04 -4.49 -26.33
CA LYS A 2 -8.57 -3.94 -25.05
C LYS A 2 -9.77 -3.67 -24.14
N PRO A 3 -9.74 -4.13 -22.89
CA PRO A 3 -10.61 -3.56 -21.89
C PRO A 3 -10.07 -2.18 -21.49
N LEU A 4 -10.91 -1.16 -21.61
CA LEU A 4 -10.59 0.24 -21.36
C LEU A 4 -10.92 0.68 -19.91
N ALA A 5 -11.26 -0.25 -19.01
CA ALA A 5 -11.88 0.10 -17.73
C ALA A 5 -10.88 0.47 -16.62
N SER A 6 -9.67 -0.09 -16.59
CA SER A 6 -8.64 0.37 -15.66
C SER A 6 -7.92 1.64 -16.10
N ALA A 7 -8.06 2.10 -17.35
CA ALA A 7 -7.40 3.31 -17.85
C ALA A 7 -7.70 4.57 -17.00
N ASN A 8 -8.85 4.58 -16.32
CA ASN A 8 -9.31 5.66 -15.46
C ASN A 8 -8.93 5.47 -13.97
N LEU A 9 -8.20 4.42 -13.62
CA LEU A 9 -7.66 4.27 -12.27
C LEU A 9 -6.26 4.91 -12.17
N PRO A 10 -5.86 5.40 -10.98
CA PRO A 10 -4.57 6.04 -10.77
C PRO A 10 -3.39 5.13 -11.11
N LYS A 11 -2.32 5.68 -11.71
CA LYS A 11 -1.11 4.89 -12.00
C LYS A 11 -0.46 4.31 -10.74
N ILE A 12 -0.57 5.00 -9.61
CA ILE A 12 0.02 4.59 -8.34
C ILE A 12 -1.08 4.52 -7.29
N ILE A 13 -1.14 3.40 -6.56
CA ILE A 13 -1.93 3.25 -5.34
C ILE A 13 -0.95 2.98 -4.20
N GLY A 14 -0.93 3.83 -3.18
CA GLY A 14 -0.16 3.63 -1.95
C GLY A 14 -1.02 3.02 -0.86
N LEU A 15 -0.52 1.99 -0.18
CA LEU A 15 -1.17 1.37 0.97
C LEU A 15 -0.36 1.66 2.24
N SER A 16 -1.03 2.22 3.24
CA SER A 16 -0.54 2.47 4.60
C SER A 16 -1.40 1.72 5.60
N GLY A 17 -0.84 1.44 6.77
CA GLY A 17 -1.52 0.74 7.86
C GLY A 17 -0.52 0.04 8.75
N ARG A 18 -0.85 -0.12 10.02
CA ARG A 18 -0.03 -0.86 10.98
C ARG A 18 0.16 -2.32 10.58
N ARG A 19 1.13 -3.02 11.16
CA ARG A 19 1.26 -4.48 11.01
C ARG A 19 -0.07 -5.19 11.29
N GLY A 20 -0.31 -6.29 10.57
CA GLY A 20 -1.54 -7.08 10.73
C GLY A 20 -2.77 -6.51 10.02
N SER A 21 -2.76 -5.25 9.58
CA SER A 21 -3.97 -4.59 9.05
C SER A 21 -4.53 -5.15 7.74
N GLY A 22 -3.82 -6.04 7.03
CA GLY A 22 -4.31 -6.64 5.80
C GLY A 22 -4.01 -5.86 4.51
N LYS A 23 -2.98 -5.01 4.51
CA LYS A 23 -2.49 -4.30 3.29
C LYS A 23 -2.29 -5.23 2.09
N ASP A 24 -1.64 -6.38 2.29
CA ASP A 24 -1.39 -7.34 1.22
C ASP A 24 -2.70 -7.95 0.68
N THR A 25 -3.69 -8.18 1.57
CA THR A 25 -5.03 -8.60 1.17
C THR A 25 -5.71 -7.55 0.31
N VAL A 26 -5.66 -6.28 0.71
CA VAL A 26 -6.22 -5.17 -0.07
C VAL A 26 -5.53 -5.03 -1.43
N ALA A 27 -4.19 -5.17 -1.49
CA ALA A 27 -3.46 -5.16 -2.76
C ALA A 27 -3.94 -6.28 -3.71
N ASN A 28 -4.14 -7.49 -3.19
CA ASN A 28 -4.66 -8.62 -3.95
C ASN A 28 -6.10 -8.41 -4.40
N LEU A 29 -6.96 -7.84 -3.55
CA LEU A 29 -8.35 -7.50 -3.91
C LEU A 29 -8.39 -6.47 -5.04
N ILE A 30 -7.54 -5.43 -5.00
CA ILE A 30 -7.44 -4.45 -6.09
C ILE A 30 -7.06 -5.15 -7.40
N LYS A 31 -6.06 -6.03 -7.38
CA LYS A 31 -5.63 -6.79 -8.57
C LYS A 31 -6.74 -7.68 -9.10
N TYR A 32 -7.40 -8.43 -8.23
CA TYR A 32 -8.49 -9.34 -8.56
C TYR A 32 -9.68 -8.60 -9.18
N LEU A 33 -10.21 -7.57 -8.50
CA LEU A 33 -11.37 -6.81 -8.97
C LEU A 33 -11.07 -6.05 -10.28
N THR A 34 -9.83 -5.58 -10.46
CA THR A 34 -9.41 -4.97 -11.73
C THR A 34 -9.38 -6.01 -12.86
N LEU A 35 -8.91 -7.23 -12.59
CA LEU A 35 -8.91 -8.32 -13.56
C LEU A 35 -10.31 -8.79 -13.94
N GLN A 36 -11.22 -8.93 -12.98
CA GLN A 36 -12.64 -9.25 -13.25
C GLN A 36 -13.28 -8.26 -14.21
N GLN A 37 -12.96 -6.98 -14.04
CA GLN A 37 -13.55 -5.93 -14.84
C GLN A 37 -12.87 -5.73 -16.20
N ASP A 38 -11.55 -5.77 -16.23
CA ASP A 38 -10.84 -5.63 -17.50
C ASP A 38 -11.07 -6.91 -18.33
N TYR A 39 -11.02 -8.10 -17.76
CA TYR A 39 -11.07 -9.33 -18.54
C TYR A 39 -12.27 -10.20 -18.14
N PRO A 40 -13.53 -9.72 -18.31
CA PRO A 40 -14.71 -10.41 -17.79
C PRO A 40 -14.91 -11.79 -18.42
N GLY A 41 -14.56 -11.98 -19.70
CA GLY A 41 -14.64 -13.29 -20.36
C GLY A 41 -13.69 -14.36 -19.79
N VAL A 42 -12.73 -13.97 -18.96
CA VAL A 42 -11.80 -14.88 -18.27
C VAL A 42 -12.07 -14.91 -16.76
N TRP A 43 -12.43 -13.77 -16.18
CA TRP A 43 -12.41 -13.54 -14.73
C TRP A 43 -13.78 -13.36 -14.07
N ALA A 44 -14.88 -13.24 -14.82
CA ALA A 44 -16.22 -13.04 -14.24
C ALA A 44 -16.60 -14.17 -13.27
N ASP A 45 -16.30 -15.42 -13.65
CA ASP A 45 -16.68 -16.62 -12.87
C ASP A 45 -15.56 -17.14 -11.95
N GLN A 46 -14.39 -16.50 -11.95
CA GLN A 46 -13.25 -16.93 -11.14
C GLN A 46 -13.41 -16.45 -9.70
N SER A 47 -13.26 -17.38 -8.75
CA SER A 47 -13.31 -17.05 -7.32
C SER A 47 -12.05 -16.31 -6.86
N LEU A 48 -12.16 -15.59 -5.73
CA LEU A 48 -11.01 -14.97 -5.08
C LEU A 48 -9.99 -16.03 -4.64
N ASP A 49 -10.45 -17.18 -4.14
CA ASP A 49 -9.58 -18.28 -3.73
C ASP A 49 -8.77 -18.84 -4.89
N PHE A 50 -9.40 -18.97 -6.07
CA PHE A 50 -8.70 -19.37 -7.29
C PHE A 50 -7.64 -18.35 -7.68
N PHE A 51 -7.96 -17.06 -7.62
CA PHE A 51 -7.00 -15.97 -7.87
C PHE A 51 -5.79 -16.06 -6.93
N LEU A 52 -6.04 -16.15 -5.62
CA LEU A 52 -4.99 -16.15 -4.60
C LEU A 52 -4.09 -17.39 -4.70
N SER A 53 -4.68 -18.56 -4.94
CA SER A 53 -3.93 -19.82 -5.11
C SER A 53 -3.01 -19.82 -6.33
N ASN A 54 -3.32 -18.97 -7.33
CA ASN A 54 -2.60 -18.89 -8.60
C ASN A 54 -1.97 -17.51 -8.82
N ALA A 55 -1.80 -16.69 -7.77
CA ALA A 55 -1.41 -15.28 -7.91
C ALA A 55 -0.09 -15.04 -8.67
N HIS A 56 0.78 -16.05 -8.76
CA HIS A 56 2.06 -16.01 -9.48
C HIS A 56 1.94 -16.21 -10.99
N THR A 57 0.82 -16.73 -11.50
CA THR A 57 0.63 -17.01 -12.94
C THR A 57 -0.08 -15.87 -13.68
N TRP A 58 -0.71 -14.94 -12.94
CA TRP A 58 -1.56 -13.92 -13.54
C TRP A 58 -0.85 -12.61 -13.77
N VAL A 59 -1.01 -12.08 -14.97
CA VAL A 59 -0.63 -10.70 -15.30
C VAL A 59 -1.78 -9.77 -14.91
N SER A 60 -1.60 -9.05 -13.81
CA SER A 60 -2.53 -7.98 -13.40
C SER A 60 -2.10 -6.65 -14.03
N PRO A 61 -3.03 -5.73 -14.33
CA PRO A 61 -2.68 -4.35 -14.72
C PRO A 61 -1.84 -3.62 -13.67
N TYR A 62 -1.88 -4.06 -12.41
CA TYR A 62 -1.08 -3.52 -11.32
C TYR A 62 0.04 -4.46 -10.90
N THR A 63 1.25 -3.90 -10.78
CA THR A 63 2.42 -4.56 -10.21
C THR A 63 2.64 -4.08 -8.77
N CYS A 64 2.86 -5.01 -7.83
CA CYS A 64 3.20 -4.62 -6.46
C CYS A 64 4.68 -4.20 -6.36
N ARG A 65 4.94 -3.11 -5.65
CA ARG A 65 6.26 -2.61 -5.27
C ARG A 65 6.28 -2.31 -3.78
N SER A 66 7.47 -2.20 -3.21
CA SER A 66 7.67 -1.79 -1.82
C SER A 66 8.87 -0.85 -1.72
N PHE A 67 8.78 0.17 -0.87
CA PHE A 67 9.89 1.06 -0.55
C PHE A 67 11.03 0.27 0.11
N ALA A 68 10.69 -0.67 1.01
CA ALA A 68 11.66 -1.54 1.65
C ALA A 68 12.15 -2.70 0.75
N GLY A 69 11.72 -2.79 -0.51
CA GLY A 69 12.09 -3.89 -1.40
C GLY A 69 13.60 -3.95 -1.67
N LYS A 70 14.23 -2.80 -1.93
CA LYS A 70 15.68 -2.73 -2.13
C LYS A 70 16.47 -2.88 -0.83
N LEU A 71 15.91 -2.43 0.30
CA LEU A 71 16.49 -2.67 1.63
C LEU A 71 16.69 -4.17 1.87
N LYS A 72 15.64 -4.97 1.62
CA LYS A 72 15.70 -6.42 1.82
C LYS A 72 16.74 -7.09 0.91
N LYS A 73 16.78 -6.71 -0.36
CA LYS A 73 17.81 -7.21 -1.28
C LYS A 73 19.22 -6.85 -0.80
N PHE A 74 19.42 -5.62 -0.36
CA PHE A 74 20.72 -5.19 0.15
C PHE A 74 21.10 -5.95 1.43
N ALA A 75 20.17 -6.18 2.34
CA ALA A 75 20.40 -7.00 3.53
C ALA A 75 20.77 -8.45 3.20
N GLN A 76 20.14 -9.06 2.18
CA GLN A 76 20.49 -10.39 1.69
C GLN A 76 21.94 -10.43 1.19
N GLU A 77 22.35 -9.45 0.38
CA GLU A 77 23.72 -9.36 -0.13
C GLU A 77 24.75 -9.11 0.98
N LEU A 78 24.43 -8.28 1.97
CA LEU A 78 25.33 -7.98 3.09
C LEU A 78 25.54 -9.19 4.01
N THR A 79 24.49 -9.97 4.25
CA THR A 79 24.48 -10.99 5.32
C THR A 79 24.58 -12.42 4.79
N GLY A 80 24.33 -12.63 3.49
CA GLY A 80 24.13 -13.96 2.90
C GLY A 80 22.84 -14.65 3.36
N HIS A 81 22.02 -14.03 4.22
CA HIS A 81 20.80 -14.64 4.73
C HIS A 81 19.63 -14.39 3.78
N MET A 82 19.03 -15.47 3.25
CA MET A 82 18.01 -15.36 2.22
C MET A 82 16.61 -15.04 2.76
N ASP A 83 16.23 -15.54 3.95
CA ASP A 83 14.88 -15.34 4.50
C ASP A 83 14.76 -14.03 5.28
N VAL A 84 14.74 -12.91 4.57
CA VAL A 84 14.53 -11.57 5.17
C VAL A 84 13.06 -11.13 5.18
N TYR A 85 12.15 -12.00 4.73
CA TYR A 85 10.75 -11.67 4.50
C TYR A 85 9.85 -12.27 5.57
N SER A 86 10.04 -13.56 5.89
CA SER A 86 9.18 -14.27 6.83
C SER A 86 9.37 -13.77 8.27
N GLN A 87 8.41 -14.08 9.15
CA GLN A 87 8.59 -13.75 10.56
C GLN A 87 9.72 -14.57 11.19
N ALA A 88 9.80 -15.87 10.88
CA ALA A 88 10.85 -16.76 11.37
C ALA A 88 12.25 -16.29 10.93
N GLY A 89 12.38 -15.92 9.66
CA GLY A 89 13.61 -15.36 9.11
C GLY A 89 14.04 -14.08 9.81
N LYS A 90 13.10 -13.15 10.05
CA LYS A 90 13.38 -11.91 10.78
C LYS A 90 13.79 -12.10 12.24
N THR A 91 13.33 -13.17 12.89
CA THR A 91 13.76 -13.52 14.25
C THR A 91 15.10 -14.26 14.30
N THR A 92 15.67 -14.63 13.15
CA THR A 92 16.96 -15.32 13.10
C THR A 92 18.06 -14.38 13.60
N PHE A 93 18.84 -14.85 14.57
CA PHE A 93 20.01 -14.12 15.10
C PHE A 93 21.23 -14.35 14.20
N LEU A 94 21.85 -13.26 13.75
CA LEU A 94 23.07 -13.26 12.95
C LEU A 94 24.27 -13.06 13.87
N SER A 95 24.97 -14.14 14.20
CA SER A 95 26.06 -14.17 15.19
C SER A 95 27.14 -13.11 14.96
N GLU A 96 27.58 -12.97 13.71
CA GLU A 96 28.65 -12.07 13.28
C GLU A 96 28.23 -10.61 13.35
N TRP A 97 26.92 -10.35 13.29
CA TRP A 97 26.33 -9.02 13.34
C TRP A 97 25.84 -8.66 14.75
N GLY A 98 25.75 -9.64 15.66
CA GLY A 98 25.28 -9.45 17.03
C GLY A 98 23.83 -8.97 17.14
N MET A 99 22.99 -9.26 16.14
CA MET A 99 21.59 -8.83 16.09
C MET A 99 20.74 -9.77 15.23
N THR A 100 19.43 -9.70 15.37
CA THR A 100 18.49 -10.40 14.51
C THR A 100 18.41 -9.76 13.11
N VAL A 101 17.96 -10.53 12.12
CA VAL A 101 17.67 -10.01 10.77
C VAL A 101 16.67 -8.84 10.83
N GLY A 102 15.68 -8.89 11.71
CA GLY A 102 14.71 -7.82 11.92
C GLY A 102 15.35 -6.52 12.41
N GLU A 103 16.20 -6.60 13.43
CA GLU A 103 16.95 -5.45 13.96
C GLU A 103 17.92 -4.89 12.92
N LEU A 104 18.60 -5.76 12.17
CA LEU A 104 19.47 -5.35 11.07
C LEU A 104 18.69 -4.56 10.01
N LEU A 105 17.52 -5.03 9.60
CA LEU A 105 16.67 -4.33 8.63
C LEU A 105 16.22 -2.96 9.15
N GLN A 106 15.91 -2.84 10.45
CA GLN A 106 15.54 -1.56 11.06
C GLN A 106 16.72 -0.58 11.09
N LYS A 107 17.88 -1.02 11.58
CA LYS A 107 19.11 -0.20 11.65
C LYS A 107 19.59 0.21 10.26
N LEU A 108 19.61 -0.72 9.31
CA LEU A 108 20.02 -0.45 7.94
C LEU A 108 19.02 0.48 7.23
N GLY A 109 17.73 0.22 7.39
CA GLY A 109 16.66 0.98 6.75
C GLY A 109 16.52 2.41 7.25
N THR A 110 16.51 2.59 8.57
CA THR A 110 16.24 3.87 9.23
C THR A 110 17.55 4.60 9.53
N ASP A 111 18.34 4.07 10.47
CA ASP A 111 19.50 4.78 11.01
C ASP A 111 20.59 5.02 9.95
N ALA A 112 20.98 3.98 9.22
CA ALA A 112 22.11 4.04 8.30
C ALA A 112 21.79 4.78 7.00
N ILE A 113 20.68 4.40 6.34
CA ILE A 113 20.38 4.90 4.99
C ILE A 113 19.43 6.10 5.00
N ARG A 114 18.29 6.02 5.69
CA ARG A 114 17.33 7.14 5.72
C ARG A 114 17.92 8.33 6.46
N ASP A 115 18.48 8.10 7.65
CA ASP A 115 18.98 9.18 8.51
C ASP A 115 20.45 9.51 8.23
N GLY A 116 21.27 8.51 7.94
CA GLY A 116 22.71 8.68 7.68
C GLY A 116 23.09 9.06 6.24
N LEU A 117 22.28 8.71 5.23
CA LEU A 117 22.60 9.00 3.82
C LEU A 117 21.62 9.99 3.19
N HIS A 118 20.34 9.64 3.09
CA HIS A 118 19.32 10.50 2.47
C HIS A 118 17.91 10.08 2.89
N LYS A 119 17.10 11.04 3.38
CA LYS A 119 15.74 10.79 3.89
C LYS A 119 14.81 10.09 2.90
N ASP A 120 15.00 10.37 1.61
CA ASP A 120 14.22 9.80 0.51
C ASP A 120 14.92 8.65 -0.24
N ALA A 121 16.04 8.10 0.26
CA ALA A 121 16.82 7.08 -0.47
C ALA A 121 15.96 5.91 -0.98
N TRP A 122 15.10 5.36 -0.11
CA TRP A 122 14.20 4.25 -0.46
C TRP A 122 13.09 4.65 -1.44
N ILE A 123 12.62 5.90 -1.37
CA ILE A 123 11.64 6.48 -2.28
C ILE A 123 12.25 6.60 -3.69
N LEU A 124 13.40 7.26 -3.78
CA LEU A 124 14.14 7.45 -5.02
C LEU A 124 14.47 6.11 -5.66
N ALA A 125 14.95 5.16 -4.87
CA ALA A 125 15.32 3.85 -5.38
C ALA A 125 14.09 3.04 -5.84
N CYS A 126 12.95 3.13 -5.14
CA CYS A 126 11.70 2.50 -5.57
C CYS A 126 11.23 3.05 -6.94
N PHE A 127 11.14 4.38 -7.07
CA PHE A 127 10.67 5.01 -8.29
C PHE A 127 11.62 4.87 -9.48
N ALA A 128 12.94 4.79 -9.24
CA ALA A 128 13.91 4.53 -10.30
C ALA A 128 13.73 3.15 -10.98
N GLY A 129 13.03 2.20 -10.34
CA GLY A 129 12.73 0.88 -10.91
C GLY A 129 11.29 0.71 -11.39
N MET A 130 10.58 1.82 -11.62
CA MET A 130 9.21 1.85 -12.12
C MET A 130 9.17 2.39 -13.55
N GLU A 131 8.38 1.71 -14.39
CA GLU A 131 8.15 2.05 -15.80
C GLU A 131 6.95 2.98 -15.92
N GLU A 132 7.02 3.95 -16.84
CA GLU A 132 6.01 5.01 -16.95
C GLU A 132 4.64 4.51 -17.46
N ASP A 133 4.62 3.43 -18.23
CA ASP A 133 3.43 2.82 -18.84
C ASP A 133 2.78 1.75 -17.96
N GLN A 134 3.34 1.46 -16.78
CA GLN A 134 2.83 0.48 -15.83
C GLN A 134 2.05 1.13 -14.68
N LYS A 135 1.16 0.34 -14.06
CA LYS A 135 0.49 0.73 -12.81
C LYS A 135 1.05 -0.04 -11.64
N TYR A 136 1.10 0.63 -10.50
CA TYR A 136 1.77 0.12 -9.30
C TYR A 136 0.90 0.22 -8.05
N ILE A 137 1.02 -0.80 -7.21
CA ILE A 137 0.55 -0.76 -5.82
C ILE A 137 1.80 -0.76 -4.94
N ILE A 138 2.03 0.32 -4.20
CA ILE A 138 3.12 0.40 -3.22
C ILE A 138 2.56 -0.04 -1.87
N THR A 139 3.00 -1.20 -1.38
CA THR A 139 2.31 -1.93 -0.30
C THR A 139 2.75 -1.57 1.12
N ASP A 140 3.81 -0.77 1.27
CA ASP A 140 4.46 -0.50 2.56
C ASP A 140 4.77 0.99 2.80
N CYS A 141 3.81 1.88 2.48
CA CYS A 141 3.92 3.29 2.83
C CYS A 141 3.80 3.46 4.36
N ARG A 142 4.86 3.95 5.00
CA ARG A 142 5.03 4.00 6.46
C ARG A 142 5.45 5.36 6.99
N PHE A 143 5.96 6.25 6.13
CA PHE A 143 6.46 7.56 6.54
C PHE A 143 5.78 8.72 5.80
N PRO A 144 5.67 9.91 6.40
CA PRO A 144 5.07 11.08 5.74
C PRO A 144 5.69 11.42 4.38
N ASN A 145 7.02 11.37 4.25
CA ASN A 145 7.70 11.64 2.98
C ASN A 145 7.35 10.62 1.88
N GLU A 146 7.11 9.35 2.24
CA GLU A 146 6.66 8.32 1.32
C GLU A 146 5.23 8.60 0.82
N ALA A 147 4.34 8.98 1.75
CA ALA A 147 2.97 9.35 1.46
C ALA A 147 2.91 10.57 0.52
N GLU A 148 3.70 11.62 0.83
CA GLU A 148 3.81 12.80 -0.02
C GLU A 148 4.38 12.47 -1.39
N ALA A 149 5.38 11.60 -1.48
CA ALA A 149 5.96 11.21 -2.76
C ALA A 149 4.97 10.46 -3.67
N ILE A 150 4.06 9.67 -3.09
CA ILE A 150 2.94 9.04 -3.81
C ILE A 150 1.93 10.09 -4.27
N ARG A 151 1.51 10.99 -3.37
CA ARG A 151 0.52 12.05 -3.67
C ARG A 151 1.00 13.04 -4.72
N ALA A 152 2.27 13.45 -4.66
CA ALA A 152 2.91 14.34 -5.62
C ALA A 152 2.91 13.76 -7.05
N ARG A 153 2.86 12.44 -7.19
CA ARG A 153 2.77 11.72 -8.48
C ARG A 153 1.32 11.44 -8.90
N GLY A 154 0.34 12.09 -8.28
CA GLY A 154 -1.08 11.89 -8.58
C GLY A 154 -1.62 10.55 -8.09
N GLY A 155 -0.92 9.87 -7.18
CA GLY A 155 -1.30 8.57 -6.64
C GLY A 155 -2.50 8.64 -5.71
N LEU A 156 -3.19 7.50 -5.56
CA LEU A 156 -4.25 7.28 -4.56
C LEU A 156 -3.63 6.71 -3.29
N LEU A 157 -3.74 7.40 -2.17
CA LEU A 157 -3.15 6.98 -0.90
C LEU A 157 -4.23 6.46 0.05
N LEU A 158 -4.14 5.19 0.43
CA LEU A 158 -5.13 4.49 1.24
C LEU A 158 -4.54 4.11 2.60
N ARG A 159 -5.31 4.33 3.67
CA ARG A 159 -5.01 3.78 5.00
C ARG A 159 -5.89 2.57 5.24
N ILE A 160 -5.31 1.47 5.72
CA ILE A 160 -6.02 0.27 6.10
C ILE A 160 -5.93 0.14 7.62
N GLU A 161 -7.08 0.14 8.26
CA GLU A 161 -7.23 0.03 9.72
C GLU A 161 -7.79 -1.34 10.11
N GLY A 162 -7.43 -1.79 11.31
CA GLY A 162 -7.79 -3.09 11.85
C GLY A 162 -6.58 -3.99 12.15
N ASP A 163 -6.86 -5.10 12.81
CA ASP A 163 -5.87 -6.14 13.13
C ASP A 163 -6.51 -7.54 13.10
N PRO A 164 -7.00 -8.00 11.94
CA PRO A 164 -7.66 -9.30 11.82
C PRO A 164 -6.78 -10.48 12.22
N LEU A 165 -5.45 -10.30 12.19
CA LEU A 165 -4.47 -11.32 12.56
C LEU A 165 -4.01 -11.23 14.02
N LYS A 166 -4.50 -10.25 14.79
CA LYS A 166 -4.10 -10.01 16.19
C LYS A 166 -2.59 -9.93 16.38
N GLN A 167 -1.90 -9.24 15.48
CA GLN A 167 -0.45 -9.08 15.49
C GLN A 167 0.00 -7.83 16.25
N GLN A 168 -0.89 -6.88 16.51
CA GLN A 168 -0.56 -5.71 17.31
C GLN A 168 -0.58 -6.09 18.79
N GLY A 169 0.47 -5.73 19.53
CA GLY A 169 0.64 -6.04 20.95
C GLY A 169 1.08 -7.48 21.25
N ASP A 170 1.46 -8.27 20.25
CA ASP A 170 1.90 -9.67 20.44
C ASP A 170 3.32 -9.81 21.05
N GLY A 171 4.02 -8.69 21.26
CA GLY A 171 5.36 -8.63 21.83
C GLY A 171 6.49 -9.07 20.89
N THR A 172 6.19 -9.48 19.65
CA THR A 172 7.22 -9.91 18.68
C THR A 172 7.89 -8.75 17.97
N ARG A 173 7.34 -7.54 18.08
CA ARG A 173 7.88 -6.29 17.51
C ARG A 173 7.55 -5.10 18.39
N ASP A 174 8.36 -4.06 18.24
CA ASP A 174 8.07 -2.74 18.79
C ASP A 174 7.01 -2.03 17.95
N ASP A 175 5.77 -2.04 18.44
CA ASP A 175 4.64 -1.34 17.81
C ASP A 175 4.71 0.19 17.96
N SER A 176 5.62 0.71 18.81
CA SER A 176 5.84 2.15 18.97
C SER A 176 6.84 2.72 17.97
N HIS A 177 7.56 1.85 17.25
CA HIS A 177 8.58 2.24 16.29
C HIS A 177 8.00 3.20 15.23
N PRO A 178 8.73 4.26 14.80
CA PRO A 178 8.22 5.25 13.84
C PRO A 178 7.70 4.66 12.53
N SER A 179 8.24 3.52 12.07
CA SER A 179 7.75 2.84 10.87
C SER A 179 6.34 2.22 11.02
N GLU A 180 5.80 2.16 12.23
CA GLU A 180 4.41 1.72 12.50
C GLU A 180 3.51 2.92 12.84
N THR A 181 4.02 3.95 13.51
CA THR A 181 3.22 5.07 14.06
C THR A 181 3.30 6.39 13.30
N ALA A 182 4.32 6.61 12.45
CA ALA A 182 4.58 7.93 11.83
C ALA A 182 3.47 8.44 10.90
N LEU A 183 2.50 7.59 10.55
CA LEU A 183 1.35 7.94 9.72
C LEU A 183 0.01 7.90 10.47
N ASP A 184 -0.01 7.70 11.79
CA ASP A 184 -1.26 7.60 12.55
C ASP A 184 -2.04 8.92 12.53
N ASP A 185 -1.35 10.05 12.67
CA ASP A 185 -1.96 11.39 12.63
C ASP A 185 -1.88 12.05 11.23
N TYR A 186 -1.52 11.28 10.18
CA TYR A 186 -1.36 11.83 8.85
C TYR A 186 -2.72 12.13 8.20
N PRO A 187 -3.04 13.39 7.87
CA PRO A 187 -4.42 13.79 7.57
C PRO A 187 -4.80 13.69 6.09
N TYR A 188 -3.88 13.28 5.22
CA TYR A 188 -4.03 13.39 3.77
C TYR A 188 -4.26 12.05 3.05
N PHE A 189 -4.83 11.06 3.74
CA PHE A 189 -5.31 9.84 3.09
C PHE A 189 -6.51 10.14 2.18
N ASP A 190 -6.55 9.51 1.00
CA ASP A 190 -7.71 9.57 0.11
C ASP A 190 -8.88 8.72 0.60
N ALA A 191 -8.61 7.65 1.36
CA ALA A 191 -9.62 6.86 2.02
C ALA A 191 -9.01 6.04 3.16
N ILE A 192 -9.84 5.77 4.17
CA ILE A 192 -9.57 4.79 5.21
C ILE A 192 -10.46 3.57 4.93
N ILE A 193 -9.86 2.39 4.86
CA ILE A 193 -10.55 1.11 4.68
C ILE A 193 -10.53 0.40 6.01
N ASP A 194 -11.71 0.17 6.57
CA ASP A 194 -11.89 -0.66 7.76
C ASP A 194 -11.79 -2.15 7.41
N ASN A 195 -10.93 -2.85 8.13
CA ASN A 195 -10.69 -4.29 8.04
C ASN A 195 -10.90 -4.98 9.42
N SER A 196 -11.89 -4.54 10.20
CA SER A 196 -12.36 -5.26 11.39
C SER A 196 -13.42 -6.32 11.10
N GLY A 197 -13.94 -6.35 9.87
CA GLY A 197 -15.03 -7.22 9.43
C GLY A 197 -14.60 -8.52 8.74
N THR A 198 -15.50 -9.11 7.97
CA THR A 198 -15.22 -10.30 7.15
C THR A 198 -14.48 -9.94 5.85
N LEU A 199 -13.89 -10.95 5.21
CA LEU A 199 -13.24 -10.78 3.90
C LEU A 199 -14.21 -10.25 2.83
N ASP A 200 -15.49 -10.65 2.87
CA ASP A 200 -16.51 -10.16 1.94
C ASP A 200 -16.83 -8.67 2.17
N GLN A 201 -16.88 -8.23 3.43
CA GLN A 201 -17.04 -6.81 3.77
C GLN A 201 -15.84 -6.01 3.26
N LEU A 202 -14.61 -6.50 3.49
CA LEU A 202 -13.40 -5.87 2.96
C LEU A 202 -13.41 -5.79 1.42
N LYS A 203 -13.80 -6.88 0.74
CA LYS A 203 -13.96 -6.91 -0.72
C LYS A 203 -14.96 -5.87 -1.19
N GLY A 204 -16.10 -5.74 -0.51
CA GLY A 204 -17.11 -4.72 -0.80
C GLY A 204 -16.57 -3.29 -0.66
N HIS A 205 -15.79 -3.01 0.39
CA HIS A 205 -15.12 -1.72 0.58
C HIS A 205 -14.18 -1.39 -0.59
N VAL A 206 -13.33 -2.35 -1.01
CA VAL A 206 -12.41 -2.15 -2.13
C VAL A 206 -13.16 -1.98 -3.46
N GLU A 207 -14.25 -2.73 -3.68
CA GLU A 207 -15.05 -2.62 -4.89
C GLU A 207 -15.71 -1.23 -5.01
N LEU A 208 -16.30 -0.73 -3.92
CA LEU A 208 -16.89 0.62 -3.87
C LEU A 208 -15.84 1.70 -4.14
N LEU A 209 -14.66 1.60 -3.51
CA LEU A 209 -13.55 2.51 -3.75
C LEU A 209 -13.19 2.57 -5.25
N LEU A 210 -13.00 1.41 -5.89
CA LEU A 210 -12.64 1.33 -7.30
C LEU A 210 -13.75 1.87 -8.23
N LYS A 211 -15.03 1.66 -7.89
CA LYS A 211 -16.17 2.25 -8.62
C LYS A 211 -16.14 3.78 -8.55
N HIS A 212 -15.98 4.35 -7.36
CA HIS A 212 -15.90 5.81 -7.18
C HIS A 212 -14.73 6.45 -7.91
N GLN A 213 -13.55 5.83 -7.89
CA GLN A 213 -12.38 6.38 -8.57
C GLN A 213 -12.57 6.52 -10.08
N ARG A 214 -13.32 5.61 -10.70
CA ARG A 214 -13.61 5.68 -12.13
C ARG A 214 -14.63 6.76 -12.48
N GLN A 215 -15.68 6.91 -11.68
CA GLN A 215 -16.71 7.94 -11.91
C GLN A 215 -16.13 9.35 -11.78
N ALA A 216 -15.24 9.58 -10.80
CA ALA A 216 -14.60 10.87 -10.61
C ALA A 216 -13.75 11.33 -11.81
N VAL A 217 -13.24 10.39 -12.63
CA VAL A 217 -12.46 10.71 -13.84
C VAL A 217 -13.35 11.07 -15.03
N GLN A 218 -14.57 10.51 -15.12
CA GLN A 218 -15.47 10.77 -16.26
C GLN A 218 -16.13 12.16 -16.23
N VAL A 219 -16.24 12.80 -15.05
CA VAL A 219 -16.96 14.08 -14.89
C VAL A 219 -16.06 15.31 -15.07
N GLY A 220 -14.75 15.16 -15.30
CA GLY A 220 -13.87 16.29 -15.63
C GLY A 220 -13.89 17.43 -14.60
N ALA A 221 -13.93 17.12 -13.29
CA ALA A 221 -14.13 18.12 -12.25
C ALA A 221 -12.91 19.07 -12.12
N VAL A 222 -12.99 20.20 -12.82
CA VAL A 222 -12.29 21.45 -12.54
C VAL A 222 -13.15 22.24 -11.53
N GLY A 223 -12.60 22.59 -10.37
CA GLY A 223 -13.11 23.70 -9.54
C GLY A 223 -13.63 23.38 -8.12
N ALA A 224 -13.12 24.18 -7.17
CA ALA A 224 -13.51 24.43 -5.77
C ALA A 224 -13.06 23.43 -4.67
N PRO A 225 -12.35 23.90 -3.62
CA PRO A 225 -12.00 23.11 -2.44
C PRO A 225 -13.23 22.96 -1.54
N LEU A 226 -13.63 21.74 -1.26
CA LEU A 226 -14.74 21.45 -0.35
C LEU A 226 -14.18 20.77 0.91
N THR A 227 -14.50 21.37 2.05
CA THR A 227 -14.09 20.97 3.40
C THR A 227 -14.78 19.67 3.84
N TYR A 228 -14.18 19.04 4.86
CA TYR A 228 -14.67 17.99 5.78
C TYR A 228 -14.12 16.55 5.59
N ASN A 229 -13.51 16.08 6.68
CA ASN A 229 -12.86 14.77 6.88
C ASN A 229 -13.82 13.81 7.59
N GLU A 230 -14.90 13.37 6.93
CA GLU A 230 -15.66 12.21 7.41
C GLU A 230 -15.96 11.30 6.23
N ALA A 231 -15.42 10.09 6.28
CA ALA A 231 -15.97 8.98 5.53
C ALA A 231 -17.38 8.74 6.09
N VAL A 232 -18.41 9.31 5.46
CA VAL A 232 -19.78 9.05 5.88
C VAL A 232 -20.14 7.64 5.43
N TYR A 233 -20.07 6.71 6.37
CA TYR A 233 -20.66 5.39 6.27
C TYR A 233 -22.16 5.52 6.55
N THR A 234 -22.96 5.69 5.50
CA THR A 234 -24.41 5.55 5.57
C THR A 234 -24.83 4.36 4.71
N ASN A 235 -25.53 3.38 5.30
CA ASN A 235 -26.09 2.23 4.59
C ASN A 235 -25.07 1.41 3.77
N ASN A 236 -23.88 1.12 4.33
CA ASN A 236 -22.79 0.41 3.62
C ASN A 236 -22.26 1.10 2.36
N VAL A 237 -22.48 2.41 2.20
CA VAL A 237 -21.94 3.20 1.09
C VAL A 237 -20.86 4.14 1.62
N LEU A 238 -19.63 3.99 1.11
CA LEU A 238 -18.52 4.90 1.38
C LEU A 238 -18.64 6.12 0.45
N THR A 239 -19.06 7.26 0.96
CA THR A 239 -19.12 8.50 0.17
C THR A 239 -17.89 9.37 0.48
N TYR A 240 -17.08 9.72 -0.54
CA TYR A 240 -15.86 10.52 -0.38
C TYR A 240 -15.97 11.92 -0.99
N LYS A 241 -15.47 12.93 -0.26
CA LYS A 241 -15.11 14.25 -0.80
C LYS A 241 -13.66 14.59 -0.39
N ARG A 242 -12.83 14.99 -1.37
CA ARG A 242 -11.40 15.29 -1.19
C ARG A 242 -11.20 16.63 -0.50
N LYS A 243 -10.46 16.68 0.61
CA LYS A 243 -10.00 17.93 1.22
C LYS A 243 -8.86 18.59 0.41
N TYR A 244 -8.02 17.80 -0.27
CA TYR A 244 -6.91 18.29 -1.08
C TYR A 244 -6.84 17.60 -2.45
N PRO A 245 -6.56 18.33 -3.53
CA PRO A 245 -6.36 17.73 -4.85
C PRO A 245 -5.09 16.88 -4.88
N ARG A 246 -5.09 15.84 -5.71
CA ARG A 246 -3.88 15.04 -5.97
C ARG A 246 -2.84 15.89 -6.70
N GLY A 247 -1.56 15.68 -6.39
CA GLY A 247 -0.47 16.46 -6.99
C GLY A 247 -0.23 17.82 -6.34
N ALA A 248 -1.09 18.28 -5.43
CA ALA A 248 -0.75 19.41 -4.57
C ALA A 248 0.10 18.91 -3.39
N ALA A 249 1.22 19.59 -3.13
CA ALA A 249 2.01 19.37 -1.93
C ALA A 249 1.12 19.57 -0.69
N ALA A 250 1.21 18.68 0.31
CA ALA A 250 0.64 18.98 1.62
C ALA A 250 1.22 20.31 2.12
N PRO A 251 0.40 21.28 2.57
CA PRO A 251 0.93 22.43 3.27
C PRO A 251 1.60 21.96 4.57
N ASN A 252 2.93 22.08 4.61
CA ASN A 252 3.80 21.94 5.78
C ASN A 252 3.55 20.69 6.64
N TYR A 253 3.87 19.51 6.12
CA TYR A 253 4.18 18.30 6.89
C TYR A 253 5.60 17.82 6.55
#